data_AF-A0A2W4MCL3-F1
#
_entry.id   AF-A0A2W4MCL3-F1
#
_cell.length_a   1.000
_cell.length_b   1.000
_cell.length_c   1.000
_cell.angle_alpha   90.00
_cell.angle_beta   90.00
_cell.angle_gamma   90.00
#
_symmetry.space_group_name_H-M   'P 1'
#
loop_
_entity.id
_entity.type
_entity.pdbx_description
1 polymer ?
#
loop_
_entity_poly.entity_id
_entity_poly.type
_entity_poly.pdbx_seq_one_letter_code
_entity_poly.pdbx_strand_id
1 'polypeptide(L)'
;AVAEALTNIAAADIARLSDVRLSANWMAACGEPGEDADLYATVKAVGEEFCPALGIAIPVGKDSLSMKTVWEEGGQERRMVAPLSLIVSAFAPVRDVGATLTPQLRVDAGDTRLVLIDLGAGRNRLGGSALAQVYGRIGRDAPDCDDPQRLVNFFAAMSELRAAGQILAYHDRSDGGLFVTLAEMAFAGHCGVDASLACEAHAAAAALFSEELGAVIQVRAAELERVLSTLARHGLGELSREIGRVTAQDRVRILAGGVTVLDETRTDLHRAWSETSYRMAALRDNPECAREQYESATDPDDPGLSAQLTFAPEDDVAAPYIAKGVRPAVAIVREQGVNSHVEMAAAFHRAGFAPYDVHMTDLVAGRMRLDDFVGLTICGGFSYGDVLGAGEGWAKSILFNPRLRDAFAAFFARPDTFSLGVCNGCQMMAALRELIPGTEHWPRFVRNRSEQFEARLSLVEITPSPSVLLTGMVGSRMPIVVSHGEGRAEFRTAADLAALNERQLVCARFIDNRGRVTERYPANPNGSPEGITGITSADGRTTLLMPHPERVFRTLQHSWHPDEWGEDGPWMRLFRNARVWVG
;
A
#
# COMPACT_ATOMS: atom_id res chain seq x y z
N ALA A 1 6.94 -22.64 1.57
CA ALA A 1 7.61 -22.07 0.38
C ALA A 1 6.75 -22.13 -0.90
N VAL A 2 6.82 -23.14 -1.78
CA VAL A 2 6.07 -23.12 -3.06
C VAL A 2 4.56 -23.02 -2.83
N ALA A 3 4.02 -23.92 -2.02
CA ALA A 3 2.58 -23.97 -1.76
C ALA A 3 2.04 -22.70 -1.09
N GLU A 4 2.80 -22.14 -0.16
CA GLU A 4 2.47 -20.88 0.53
C GLU A 4 2.47 -19.69 -0.45
N ALA A 5 3.44 -19.61 -1.36
CA ALA A 5 3.42 -18.59 -2.41
C ALA A 5 2.14 -18.69 -3.28
N LEU A 6 1.58 -19.90 -3.42
CA LEU A 6 0.32 -20.14 -4.14
C LEU A 6 -0.92 -19.82 -3.29
N THR A 7 -0.93 -20.12 -2.00
CA THR A 7 -2.04 -19.72 -1.11
C THR A 7 -2.08 -18.20 -0.97
N ASN A 8 -0.94 -17.53 -0.85
CA ASN A 8 -0.90 -16.08 -0.77
C ASN A 8 -1.42 -15.40 -2.05
N ILE A 9 -0.94 -15.84 -3.23
CA ILE A 9 -1.34 -15.24 -4.52
C ILE A 9 -2.76 -15.63 -4.96
N ALA A 10 -3.38 -16.66 -4.35
CA ALA A 10 -4.71 -17.13 -4.72
C ALA A 10 -5.82 -16.09 -4.49
N ALA A 11 -5.56 -15.04 -3.70
CA ALA A 11 -6.47 -13.91 -3.52
C ALA A 11 -6.69 -13.09 -4.81
N ALA A 12 -5.71 -13.06 -5.73
CA ALA A 12 -5.74 -12.28 -6.97
C ALA A 12 -6.47 -13.01 -8.11
N ASP A 13 -7.06 -12.25 -9.05
CA ASP A 13 -7.79 -12.83 -10.18
C ASP A 13 -6.90 -13.35 -11.31
N ILE A 14 -6.31 -14.51 -11.06
CA ILE A 14 -5.48 -15.27 -12.00
C ILE A 14 -6.33 -16.33 -12.70
N ALA A 15 -6.19 -16.42 -14.03
CA ALA A 15 -7.02 -17.30 -14.85
C ALA A 15 -6.82 -18.78 -14.55
N ARG A 16 -5.56 -19.23 -14.48
CA ARG A 16 -5.20 -20.64 -14.26
C ARG A 16 -3.93 -20.72 -13.42
N LEU A 17 -3.81 -21.79 -12.63
CA LEU A 17 -2.61 -22.06 -11.86
C LEU A 17 -1.34 -22.12 -12.74
N SER A 18 -1.47 -22.69 -13.94
CA SER A 18 -0.40 -22.77 -14.93
C SER A 18 0.07 -21.42 -15.50
N ASP A 19 -0.60 -20.32 -15.18
CA ASP A 19 -0.16 -18.96 -15.55
C ASP A 19 0.80 -18.37 -14.50
N VAL A 20 0.91 -19.01 -13.33
CA VAL A 20 1.89 -18.67 -12.29
C VAL A 20 3.29 -19.09 -12.74
N ARG A 21 4.28 -18.25 -12.49
CA ARG A 21 5.71 -18.50 -12.69
C ARG A 21 6.45 -18.25 -11.39
N LEU A 22 7.45 -19.06 -11.10
CA LEU A 22 8.20 -18.97 -9.84
C LEU A 22 9.63 -18.48 -10.07
N SER A 23 10.13 -17.67 -9.15
CA SER A 23 11.56 -17.58 -8.87
C SER A 23 11.88 -18.49 -7.68
N ALA A 24 12.91 -19.33 -7.81
CA ALA A 24 13.43 -20.11 -6.69
C ALA A 24 14.83 -19.58 -6.27
N ASN A 25 14.94 -19.09 -5.04
CA ASN A 25 16.19 -18.62 -4.47
C ASN A 25 16.65 -19.56 -3.35
N TRP A 26 17.83 -20.16 -3.54
CA TRP A 26 18.35 -21.25 -2.71
C TRP A 26 19.47 -20.75 -1.81
N MET A 27 19.25 -20.75 -0.49
CA MET A 27 20.26 -20.41 0.50
C MET A 27 20.63 -21.65 1.29
N ALA A 28 21.91 -22.02 1.30
CA ALA A 28 22.39 -23.22 1.99
C ALA A 28 23.79 -23.01 2.58
N ALA A 29 24.18 -23.82 3.55
CA ALA A 29 25.54 -23.85 4.07
C ALA A 29 26.32 -25.04 3.48
N CYS A 30 26.68 -24.97 2.19
CA CYS A 30 27.31 -26.09 1.50
C CYS A 30 28.62 -26.53 2.17
N GLY A 31 28.84 -27.85 2.15
CA GLY A 31 29.92 -28.52 2.86
C GLY A 31 29.66 -28.75 4.34
N GLU A 32 28.53 -28.30 4.89
CA GLU A 32 28.12 -28.69 6.24
C GLU A 32 27.46 -30.08 6.27
N PRO A 33 27.63 -30.85 7.36
CA PRO A 33 27.07 -32.19 7.44
C PRO A 33 25.55 -32.21 7.17
N GLY A 34 25.13 -32.90 6.12
CA GLY A 34 23.71 -33.04 5.71
C GLY A 34 23.25 -32.04 4.66
N GLU A 35 23.71 -30.79 4.72
CA GLU A 35 23.18 -29.67 3.91
C GLU A 35 23.26 -29.91 2.39
N ASP A 36 24.34 -30.51 1.88
CA ASP A 36 24.49 -30.76 0.44
C ASP A 36 23.45 -31.79 -0.08
N ALA A 37 23.17 -32.82 0.73
CA ALA A 37 22.18 -33.84 0.40
C ALA A 37 20.75 -33.29 0.52
N ASP A 38 20.49 -32.50 1.55
CA ASP A 38 19.19 -31.86 1.78
C ASP A 38 18.89 -30.82 0.70
N LEU A 39 19.88 -30.06 0.25
CA LEU A 39 19.76 -29.14 -0.89
C LEU A 39 19.36 -29.91 -2.15
N TYR A 40 20.07 -30.99 -2.49
CA TYR A 40 19.74 -31.81 -3.65
C TYR A 40 18.32 -32.38 -3.55
N ALA A 41 17.96 -32.94 -2.39
CA ALA A 41 16.64 -33.51 -2.15
C ALA A 41 15.54 -32.45 -2.30
N THR A 42 15.76 -31.24 -1.80
CA THR A 42 14.79 -30.13 -1.90
C THR A 42 14.66 -29.63 -3.33
N VAL A 43 15.76 -29.46 -4.07
CA VAL A 43 15.74 -29.09 -5.49
C VAL A 43 14.98 -30.14 -6.30
N LYS A 44 15.23 -31.43 -6.04
CA LYS A 44 14.52 -32.52 -6.69
C LYS A 44 13.02 -32.51 -6.37
N ALA A 45 12.66 -32.45 -5.09
CA ALA A 45 11.28 -32.43 -4.64
C ALA A 45 10.49 -31.28 -5.28
N VAL A 46 11.10 -30.10 -5.42
CA VAL A 46 10.46 -28.93 -6.03
C VAL A 46 10.47 -28.99 -7.56
N GLY A 47 11.63 -29.24 -8.17
CA GLY A 47 11.85 -29.09 -9.61
C GLY A 47 11.47 -30.31 -10.47
N GLU A 48 11.58 -31.53 -9.93
CA GLU A 48 11.25 -32.76 -10.66
C GLU A 48 9.86 -33.32 -10.30
N GLU A 49 9.35 -33.00 -9.10
CA GLU A 49 8.14 -33.65 -8.56
C GLU A 49 7.00 -32.64 -8.35
N PHE A 50 7.15 -31.72 -7.41
CA PHE A 50 6.06 -30.86 -6.94
C PHE A 50 5.60 -29.80 -7.97
N CYS A 51 6.50 -28.97 -8.50
CA CYS A 51 6.13 -27.97 -9.50
C CYS A 51 5.63 -28.59 -10.81
N PRO A 52 6.23 -29.67 -11.34
CA PRO A 52 5.67 -30.42 -12.47
C PRO A 52 4.26 -30.96 -12.19
N ALA A 53 4.00 -31.52 -11.00
CA ALA A 53 2.67 -31.99 -10.62
C ALA A 53 1.61 -30.86 -10.59
N LEU A 54 2.02 -29.64 -10.22
CA LEU A 54 1.17 -28.46 -10.25
C LEU A 54 1.04 -27.80 -11.65
N GLY A 55 1.89 -28.21 -12.61
CA GLY A 55 1.94 -27.59 -13.93
C GLY A 55 2.54 -26.17 -13.93
N ILE A 56 3.45 -25.88 -13.00
CA ILE A 56 4.05 -24.56 -12.80
C ILE A 56 5.54 -24.58 -13.18
N ALA A 57 5.99 -23.54 -13.85
CA ALA A 57 7.40 -23.40 -14.24
C ALA A 57 8.18 -22.53 -13.25
N ILE A 58 9.47 -22.87 -13.08
CA ILE A 58 10.47 -22.06 -12.39
C ILE A 58 11.44 -21.50 -13.45
N PRO A 59 11.09 -20.42 -14.18
CA PRO A 59 11.91 -19.90 -15.27
C PRO A 59 13.14 -19.11 -14.80
N VAL A 60 13.25 -18.78 -13.52
CA VAL A 60 14.33 -17.96 -12.97
C VAL A 60 14.68 -18.42 -11.56
N GLY A 61 15.92 -18.20 -11.15
CA GLY A 61 16.38 -18.50 -9.81
C GLY A 61 17.79 -18.00 -9.55
N LYS A 62 18.24 -18.15 -8.31
CA LYS A 62 19.60 -17.82 -7.86
C LYS A 62 19.96 -18.66 -6.64
N ASP A 63 21.25 -18.80 -6.36
CA ASP A 63 21.77 -19.50 -5.20
C ASP A 63 22.77 -18.65 -4.39
N SER A 64 22.86 -18.95 -3.09
CA SER A 64 23.85 -18.43 -2.15
C SER A 64 24.24 -19.54 -1.17
N LEU A 65 25.41 -20.14 -1.38
CA LEU A 65 25.77 -21.46 -0.81
C LEU A 65 26.74 -21.41 0.37
N SER A 66 26.94 -20.23 0.97
CA SER A 66 27.87 -20.03 2.09
C SER A 66 27.18 -19.48 3.34
N MET A 67 25.97 -19.96 3.65
CA MET A 67 25.11 -19.40 4.71
C MET A 67 25.51 -19.87 6.12
N LYS A 68 26.77 -19.60 6.50
CA LYS A 68 27.30 -19.86 7.84
C LYS A 68 28.22 -18.73 8.29
N THR A 69 28.38 -18.59 9.59
CA THR A 69 29.33 -17.66 10.20
C THR A 69 30.08 -18.36 11.33
N VAL A 70 31.40 -18.16 11.36
CA VAL A 70 32.31 -18.73 12.38
C VAL A 70 33.08 -17.58 13.01
N TRP A 71 33.20 -17.58 14.34
CA TRP A 71 33.95 -16.57 15.09
C TRP A 71 34.52 -17.16 16.39
N GLU A 72 35.43 -16.48 17.05
CA GLU A 72 35.92 -16.87 18.39
C GLU A 72 35.22 -16.06 19.48
N GLU A 73 34.79 -16.72 20.55
CA GLU A 73 34.22 -16.10 21.74
C GLU A 73 34.78 -16.78 22.99
N GLY A 74 35.44 -16.02 23.86
CA GLY A 74 36.05 -16.59 25.08
C GLY A 74 37.12 -17.65 24.82
N GLY A 75 37.83 -17.56 23.68
CA GLY A 75 38.83 -18.54 23.27
C GLY A 75 38.24 -19.86 22.74
N GLN A 76 36.94 -19.90 22.47
CA GLN A 76 36.26 -21.04 21.85
C GLN A 76 35.74 -20.63 20.47
N GLU A 77 35.86 -21.54 19.51
CA GLU A 77 35.19 -21.39 18.21
C GLU A 77 33.68 -21.48 18.40
N ARG A 78 32.98 -20.50 17.87
CA ARG A 78 31.53 -20.42 17.77
C ARG A 78 31.14 -20.47 16.31
N ARG A 79 29.97 -21.03 16.08
CA ARG A 79 29.43 -21.20 14.74
C ARG A 79 27.92 -21.06 14.73
N MET A 80 27.41 -20.32 13.75
CA MET A 80 26.00 -20.17 13.43
C MET A 80 25.77 -20.61 11.99
N VAL A 81 24.78 -21.46 11.76
CA VAL A 81 24.48 -22.08 10.46
C VAL A 81 23.03 -21.78 10.15
N ALA A 82 22.76 -21.16 9.00
CA ALA A 82 21.39 -21.01 8.55
C ALA A 82 20.86 -22.38 8.08
N PRO A 83 19.56 -22.66 8.27
CA PRO A 83 18.96 -23.82 7.63
C PRO A 83 18.96 -23.64 6.10
N LEU A 84 18.89 -24.75 5.37
CA LEU A 84 18.46 -24.72 3.98
C LEU A 84 17.18 -23.88 3.85
N SER A 85 17.28 -22.78 3.12
CA SER A 85 16.23 -21.78 3.01
C SER A 85 15.89 -21.58 1.54
N LEU A 86 14.75 -22.14 1.12
CA LEU A 86 14.18 -21.89 -0.20
C LEU A 86 13.19 -20.73 -0.09
N ILE A 87 13.49 -19.63 -0.78
CA ILE A 87 12.55 -18.51 -0.95
C ILE A 87 11.93 -18.58 -2.34
N VAL A 88 10.60 -18.65 -2.37
CA VAL A 88 9.82 -18.70 -3.62
C VAL A 88 9.09 -17.37 -3.81
N SER A 89 9.26 -16.78 -4.98
CA SER A 89 8.45 -15.62 -5.41
C SER A 89 7.55 -16.04 -6.56
N ALA A 90 6.23 -15.85 -6.42
CA ALA A 90 5.25 -16.16 -7.45
C ALA A 90 4.86 -14.92 -8.25
N PHE A 91 4.74 -15.07 -9.57
CA PHE A 91 4.36 -14.03 -10.51
C PHE A 91 3.25 -14.55 -11.42
N ALA A 92 2.22 -13.75 -11.68
CA ALA A 92 1.15 -14.11 -12.59
C ALA A 92 0.53 -12.87 -13.25
N PRO A 93 0.04 -12.98 -14.50
CA PRO A 93 -0.86 -11.98 -15.05
C PRO A 93 -2.19 -11.97 -14.29
N VAL A 94 -2.63 -10.79 -13.88
CA VAL A 94 -3.94 -10.58 -13.24
C VAL A 94 -4.92 -10.09 -14.28
N ARG A 95 -6.11 -10.71 -14.37
CA ARG A 95 -7.14 -10.32 -15.36
C ARG A 95 -7.89 -9.07 -14.92
N ASP A 96 -8.28 -9.04 -13.65
CA ASP A 96 -8.97 -7.92 -13.02
C ASP A 96 -8.39 -7.66 -11.63
N VAL A 97 -7.76 -6.51 -11.46
CA VAL A 97 -7.17 -6.11 -10.17
C VAL A 97 -8.24 -5.72 -9.15
N GLY A 98 -9.42 -5.28 -9.58
CA GLY A 98 -10.54 -4.90 -8.70
C GLY A 98 -11.23 -6.09 -8.04
N ALA A 99 -10.99 -7.31 -8.55
CA ALA A 99 -11.50 -8.55 -7.96
C ALA A 99 -10.57 -9.15 -6.90
N THR A 100 -9.46 -8.48 -6.55
CA THR A 100 -8.49 -8.95 -5.55
C THR A 100 -9.11 -8.95 -4.16
N LEU A 101 -9.00 -10.08 -3.46
CA LEU A 101 -9.49 -10.23 -2.10
C LEU A 101 -8.41 -9.82 -1.09
N THR A 102 -8.83 -9.37 0.10
CA THR A 102 -7.91 -9.01 1.19
C THR A 102 -8.34 -9.66 2.51
N PRO A 103 -7.50 -9.63 3.56
CA PRO A 103 -7.89 -10.09 4.89
C PRO A 103 -8.96 -9.24 5.58
N GLN A 104 -9.37 -8.10 5.01
CA GLN A 104 -10.31 -7.18 5.64
C GLN A 104 -11.69 -7.81 5.81
N LEU A 105 -12.01 -8.24 7.03
CA LEU A 105 -13.35 -8.73 7.35
C LEU A 105 -14.39 -7.63 7.19
N ARG A 106 -15.52 -8.00 6.58
CA ARG A 106 -16.66 -7.11 6.32
C ARG A 106 -17.73 -7.26 7.40
N VAL A 107 -18.06 -6.17 8.08
CA VAL A 107 -19.16 -6.10 9.07
C VAL A 107 -20.44 -5.50 8.51
N ASP A 108 -20.36 -4.94 7.31
CA ASP A 108 -21.41 -4.23 6.57
C ASP A 108 -22.08 -5.09 5.48
N ALA A 109 -21.72 -6.37 5.39
CA ALA A 109 -22.24 -7.32 4.39
C ALA A 109 -23.42 -8.19 4.90
N GLY A 110 -24.05 -7.80 6.01
CA GLY A 110 -25.11 -8.58 6.66
C GLY A 110 -24.56 -9.77 7.46
N ASP A 111 -25.34 -10.84 7.58
CA ASP A 111 -24.89 -12.06 8.28
C ASP A 111 -23.83 -12.80 7.46
N THR A 112 -22.69 -13.11 8.07
CA THR A 112 -21.53 -13.72 7.40
C THR A 112 -20.95 -14.88 8.19
N ARG A 113 -20.19 -15.74 7.50
CA ARG A 113 -19.56 -16.94 8.05
C ARG A 113 -18.10 -17.00 7.64
N LEU A 114 -17.29 -17.57 8.51
CA LEU A 114 -15.89 -17.88 8.27
C LEU A 114 -15.77 -19.37 7.93
N VAL A 115 -15.13 -19.68 6.81
CA VAL A 115 -14.88 -21.05 6.36
C VAL A 115 -13.37 -21.28 6.33
N LEU A 116 -12.91 -22.28 7.06
CA LEU A 116 -11.54 -22.77 6.99
C LEU A 116 -11.45 -23.83 5.88
N ILE A 117 -10.44 -23.69 5.03
CA ILE A 117 -10.03 -24.71 4.05
C ILE A 117 -8.67 -25.25 4.53
N ASP A 118 -8.69 -26.41 5.19
CA ASP A 118 -7.56 -27.05 5.85
C ASP A 118 -6.89 -28.07 4.92
N LEU A 119 -5.92 -27.62 4.11
CA LEU A 119 -5.21 -28.50 3.17
C LEU A 119 -4.28 -29.50 3.88
N GLY A 120 -3.98 -29.26 5.17
CA GLY A 120 -3.27 -30.19 6.06
C GLY A 120 -4.10 -31.40 6.49
N ALA A 121 -5.40 -31.43 6.18
CA ALA A 121 -6.32 -32.53 6.50
C ALA A 121 -6.31 -32.95 7.98
N GLY A 122 -6.28 -31.96 8.90
CA GLY A 122 -6.34 -32.19 10.34
C GLY A 122 -5.09 -32.80 10.98
N ARG A 123 -3.96 -32.90 10.25
CA ARG A 123 -2.71 -33.43 10.80
C ARG A 123 -2.11 -32.54 11.88
N ASN A 124 -2.35 -31.23 11.80
CA ASN A 124 -2.00 -30.25 12.82
C ASN A 124 -0.54 -30.35 13.30
N ARG A 125 0.40 -30.45 12.35
CA ARG A 125 1.84 -30.60 12.64
C ARG A 125 2.45 -29.30 13.17
N LEU A 126 3.26 -29.42 14.22
CA LEU A 126 3.86 -28.29 14.94
C LEU A 126 5.39 -28.19 14.79
N GLY A 127 6.02 -29.11 14.09
CA GLY A 127 7.44 -29.06 13.78
C GLY A 127 7.78 -27.83 12.94
N GLY A 128 8.83 -27.12 13.31
CA GLY A 128 9.28 -25.90 12.63
C GLY A 128 8.42 -24.66 12.90
N SER A 129 7.30 -24.77 13.61
CA SER A 129 6.35 -23.67 13.77
C SER A 129 6.86 -22.51 14.62
N ALA A 130 6.28 -21.32 14.41
CA ALA A 130 6.44 -20.16 15.26
C ALA A 130 6.15 -20.49 16.74
N LEU A 131 5.12 -21.31 17.02
CA LEU A 131 4.84 -21.78 18.38
C LEU A 131 6.02 -22.58 18.94
N ALA A 132 6.55 -23.56 18.21
CA ALA A 132 7.70 -24.31 18.69
C ALA A 132 8.91 -23.38 18.94
N GLN A 133 9.16 -22.44 18.02
CA GLN A 133 10.28 -21.50 18.08
C GLN A 133 10.25 -20.63 19.34
N VAL A 134 9.10 -20.02 19.69
CA VAL A 134 9.00 -19.13 20.88
C VAL A 134 9.14 -19.89 22.20
N TYR A 135 9.00 -21.22 22.19
CA TYR A 135 9.29 -22.09 23.33
C TYR A 135 10.71 -22.71 23.29
N GLY A 136 11.58 -22.26 22.38
CA GLY A 136 12.94 -22.78 22.22
C GLY A 136 12.97 -24.24 21.77
N ARG A 137 11.97 -24.66 20.98
CA ARG A 137 11.82 -26.01 20.44
C ARG A 137 11.79 -25.97 18.91
N ILE A 138 12.07 -27.13 18.30
CA ILE A 138 11.87 -27.35 16.86
C ILE A 138 10.63 -28.22 16.63
N GLY A 139 10.33 -29.18 17.51
CA GLY A 139 9.28 -30.18 17.26
C GLY A 139 9.80 -31.37 16.44
N ARG A 140 8.89 -32.20 15.91
CA ARG A 140 9.25 -33.41 15.15
C ARG A 140 8.72 -33.38 13.73
N ASP A 141 7.41 -33.33 13.60
CA ASP A 141 6.74 -33.42 12.30
C ASP A 141 6.37 -32.02 11.83
N ALA A 142 6.95 -31.58 10.72
CA ALA A 142 6.67 -30.27 10.12
C ALA A 142 5.51 -30.33 9.12
N PRO A 143 4.76 -29.22 8.93
CA PRO A 143 3.82 -29.07 7.83
C PRO A 143 4.44 -29.35 6.45
N ASP A 144 3.63 -29.89 5.54
CA ASP A 144 4.00 -30.34 4.20
C ASP A 144 2.75 -30.56 3.34
N CYS A 145 2.91 -30.49 2.01
CA CYS A 145 1.86 -30.76 1.03
C CYS A 145 1.89 -32.23 0.58
N ASP A 146 1.15 -33.10 1.27
CA ASP A 146 1.06 -34.53 0.93
C ASP A 146 0.48 -34.82 -0.46
N ASP A 147 -0.45 -33.98 -0.89
CA ASP A 147 -1.22 -34.17 -2.11
C ASP A 147 -1.25 -32.86 -2.90
N PRO A 148 -0.37 -32.71 -3.90
CA PRO A 148 -0.32 -31.52 -4.75
C PRO A 148 -1.66 -31.24 -5.44
N GLN A 149 -2.50 -32.25 -5.68
CA GLN A 149 -3.80 -32.08 -6.31
C GLN A 149 -4.73 -31.20 -5.46
N ARG A 150 -4.58 -31.20 -4.13
CA ARG A 150 -5.34 -30.32 -3.23
C ARG A 150 -5.09 -28.85 -3.53
N LEU A 151 -3.85 -28.46 -3.87
CA LEU A 151 -3.54 -27.08 -4.24
C LEU A 151 -4.10 -26.70 -5.62
N VAL A 152 -4.05 -27.62 -6.58
CA VAL A 152 -4.67 -27.42 -7.90
C VAL A 152 -6.17 -27.17 -7.73
N ASN A 153 -6.82 -28.02 -6.95
CA ASN A 153 -8.24 -27.93 -6.64
C ASN A 153 -8.58 -26.66 -5.86
N PHE A 154 -7.75 -26.30 -4.88
CA PHE A 154 -7.88 -25.07 -4.10
C PHE A 154 -7.86 -23.83 -5.00
N PHE A 155 -6.89 -23.74 -5.90
CA PHE A 155 -6.78 -22.61 -6.82
C PHE A 155 -7.98 -22.52 -7.77
N ALA A 156 -8.44 -23.66 -8.28
CA ALA A 156 -9.64 -23.73 -9.12
C ALA A 156 -10.90 -23.30 -8.37
N ALA A 157 -11.08 -23.75 -7.13
CA ALA A 157 -12.20 -23.36 -6.29
C ALA A 157 -12.18 -21.87 -5.95
N MET A 158 -11.02 -21.31 -5.59
CA MET A 158 -10.88 -19.87 -5.31
C MET A 158 -11.22 -19.02 -6.54
N SER A 159 -10.76 -19.45 -7.73
CA SER A 159 -11.08 -18.77 -8.99
C SER A 159 -12.59 -18.78 -9.28
N GLU A 160 -13.26 -19.92 -9.10
CA GLU A 160 -14.72 -20.03 -9.30
C GLU A 160 -15.50 -19.17 -8.29
N LEU A 161 -15.18 -19.27 -7.00
CA LEU A 161 -15.86 -18.55 -5.93
C LEU A 161 -15.69 -17.03 -6.04
N ARG A 162 -14.48 -16.57 -6.43
CA ARG A 162 -14.21 -15.15 -6.71
C ARG A 162 -14.98 -14.67 -7.93
N ALA A 163 -14.95 -15.41 -9.03
CA ALA A 163 -15.69 -15.05 -10.24
C ALA A 163 -17.21 -14.97 -9.99
N ALA A 164 -17.73 -15.74 -9.04
CA ALA A 164 -19.11 -15.68 -8.58
C ALA A 164 -19.40 -14.58 -7.54
N GLY A 165 -18.40 -13.81 -7.11
CA GLY A 165 -18.55 -12.75 -6.11
C GLY A 165 -18.95 -13.25 -4.72
N GLN A 166 -18.61 -14.50 -4.37
CA GLN A 166 -19.07 -15.17 -3.15
C GLN A 166 -18.15 -14.99 -1.95
N ILE A 167 -16.90 -14.57 -2.18
CA ILE A 167 -15.91 -14.32 -1.12
C ILE A 167 -15.88 -12.83 -0.81
N LEU A 168 -15.96 -12.50 0.47
CA LEU A 168 -15.88 -11.13 1.00
C LEU A 168 -14.46 -10.77 1.44
N ALA A 169 -13.79 -11.72 2.08
CA ALA A 169 -12.43 -11.58 2.59
C ALA A 169 -11.70 -12.93 2.48
N TYR A 170 -10.39 -12.87 2.33
CA TYR A 170 -9.50 -14.03 2.19
C TYR A 170 -8.20 -13.77 2.95
N HIS A 171 -7.75 -14.75 3.72
CA HIS A 171 -6.40 -14.76 4.26
C HIS A 171 -5.87 -16.19 4.35
N ASP A 172 -4.62 -16.41 3.96
CA ASP A 172 -4.02 -17.74 4.01
C ASP A 172 -3.48 -18.09 5.41
N ARG A 173 -3.18 -19.37 5.62
CA ARG A 173 -2.57 -19.88 6.83
C ARG A 173 -1.09 -20.15 6.59
N SER A 174 -0.24 -19.46 7.34
CA SER A 174 1.22 -19.56 7.32
C SER A 174 1.77 -19.47 8.75
N ASP A 175 2.77 -18.61 9.01
CA ASP A 175 3.42 -18.44 10.31
C ASP A 175 2.40 -18.14 11.42
N GLY A 176 2.46 -18.89 12.51
CA GLY A 176 1.54 -18.78 13.65
C GLY A 176 0.15 -19.40 13.42
N GLY A 177 -0.10 -19.98 12.25
CA GLY A 177 -1.25 -20.83 11.97
C GLY A 177 -2.59 -20.11 11.93
N LEU A 178 -3.67 -20.87 12.13
CA LEU A 178 -5.04 -20.38 12.09
C LEU A 178 -5.29 -19.24 13.08
N PHE A 179 -4.63 -19.26 14.24
CA PHE A 179 -4.76 -18.18 15.21
C PHE A 179 -4.33 -16.84 14.62
N VAL A 180 -3.14 -16.78 14.02
CA VAL A 180 -2.62 -15.55 13.40
C VAL A 180 -3.47 -15.14 12.21
N THR A 181 -3.88 -16.09 11.35
CA THR A 181 -4.81 -15.80 10.24
C THR A 181 -6.08 -15.09 10.74
N LEU A 182 -6.75 -15.62 11.77
CA LEU A 182 -7.98 -15.01 12.31
C LEU A 182 -7.71 -13.66 12.99
N ALA A 183 -6.60 -13.54 13.71
CA ALA A 183 -6.22 -12.30 14.38
C ALA A 183 -5.93 -11.18 13.36
N GLU A 184 -5.15 -11.45 12.31
CA GLU A 184 -4.83 -10.48 11.27
C GLU A 184 -6.04 -10.07 10.45
N MET A 185 -6.94 -11.02 10.14
CA MET A 185 -8.24 -10.71 9.53
C MET A 185 -9.07 -9.77 10.41
N ALA A 186 -9.09 -10.00 11.73
CA ALA A 186 -9.77 -9.14 12.70
C ALA A 186 -9.12 -7.76 12.85
N PHE A 187 -7.79 -7.67 12.72
CA PHE A 187 -7.07 -6.39 12.70
C PHE A 187 -7.43 -5.58 11.47
N ALA A 188 -7.38 -6.21 10.28
CA ALA A 188 -7.70 -5.58 9.01
C ALA A 188 -9.17 -5.13 8.93
N GLY A 189 -10.10 -5.95 9.46
CA GLY A 189 -11.53 -5.61 9.52
C GLY A 189 -11.93 -4.69 10.68
N HIS A 190 -10.99 -4.38 11.59
CA HIS A 190 -11.24 -3.67 12.87
C HIS A 190 -12.50 -4.17 13.59
N CYS A 191 -12.60 -5.49 13.72
CA CYS A 191 -13.80 -6.18 14.21
C CYS A 191 -13.44 -7.38 15.10
N GLY A 192 -14.45 -8.06 15.63
CA GLY A 192 -14.30 -9.27 16.42
C GLY A 192 -14.53 -10.55 15.62
N VAL A 193 -14.12 -11.66 16.21
CA VAL A 193 -14.30 -13.01 15.65
C VAL A 193 -14.80 -13.94 16.75
N ASP A 194 -15.87 -14.67 16.45
CA ASP A 194 -16.30 -15.84 17.23
C ASP A 194 -16.00 -17.09 16.40
N ALA A 195 -15.06 -17.92 16.85
CA ALA A 195 -14.66 -19.14 16.17
C ALA A 195 -14.81 -20.39 17.07
N SER A 196 -15.05 -21.53 16.45
CA SER A 196 -15.09 -22.84 17.09
C SER A 196 -14.25 -23.84 16.31
N LEU A 197 -13.32 -24.48 17.01
CA LEU A 197 -12.48 -25.55 16.50
C LEU A 197 -13.23 -26.87 16.64
N ALA A 198 -13.18 -27.68 15.58
CA ALA A 198 -13.70 -29.04 15.57
C ALA A 198 -12.68 -30.01 16.18
N CYS A 199 -12.28 -29.74 17.41
CA CYS A 199 -11.41 -30.59 18.23
C CYS A 199 -11.72 -30.38 19.72
N GLU A 200 -11.21 -31.28 20.55
CA GLU A 200 -11.23 -31.13 22.02
C GLU A 200 -10.25 -30.05 22.48
N ALA A 201 -10.48 -29.49 23.67
CA ALA A 201 -9.66 -28.39 24.21
C ALA A 201 -8.17 -28.73 24.33
N HIS A 202 -7.81 -29.98 24.64
CA HIS A 202 -6.41 -30.42 24.75
C HIS A 202 -5.66 -30.42 23.40
N ALA A 203 -6.39 -30.47 22.28
CA ALA A 203 -5.84 -30.45 20.92
C ALA A 203 -5.88 -29.04 20.30
N ALA A 204 -6.46 -28.05 20.98
CA ALA A 204 -6.66 -26.71 20.45
C ALA A 204 -5.35 -26.01 20.05
N ALA A 205 -4.28 -26.19 20.82
CA ALA A 205 -2.98 -25.60 20.49
C ALA A 205 -2.46 -26.09 19.13
N ALA A 206 -2.55 -27.39 18.84
CA ALA A 206 -2.13 -27.93 17.56
C ALA A 206 -3.03 -27.41 16.42
N ALA A 207 -4.35 -27.38 16.61
CA ALA A 207 -5.28 -26.88 15.60
C ALA A 207 -5.11 -25.38 15.29
N LEU A 208 -4.73 -24.58 16.29
CA LEU A 208 -4.54 -23.14 16.14
C LEU A 208 -3.19 -22.77 15.55
N PHE A 209 -2.12 -23.44 15.98
CA PHE A 209 -0.75 -23.02 15.69
C PHE A 209 -0.03 -23.92 14.69
N SER A 210 -0.68 -24.96 14.17
CA SER A 210 -0.13 -25.68 13.02
C SER A 210 -0.11 -24.79 11.79
N GLU A 211 1.04 -24.74 11.14
CA GLU A 211 1.29 -23.92 9.93
C GLU A 211 1.06 -24.77 8.68
N GLU A 212 0.05 -25.64 8.75
CA GLU A 212 -0.45 -26.41 7.62
C GLU A 212 -1.00 -25.46 6.54
N LEU A 213 -0.90 -25.87 5.28
CA LEU A 213 -1.44 -25.08 4.18
C LEU A 213 -2.95 -24.91 4.30
N GLY A 214 -3.46 -23.78 3.85
CA GLY A 214 -4.89 -23.49 3.88
C GLY A 214 -5.21 -22.01 3.84
N ALA A 215 -6.49 -21.70 3.99
CA ALA A 215 -6.97 -20.33 4.08
C ALA A 215 -8.27 -20.25 4.86
N VAL A 216 -8.57 -19.04 5.34
CA VAL A 216 -9.88 -18.65 5.84
C VAL A 216 -10.54 -17.72 4.83
N ILE A 217 -11.78 -18.03 4.46
CA ILE A 217 -12.61 -17.14 3.65
C ILE A 217 -13.81 -16.66 4.45
N GLN A 218 -14.16 -15.38 4.28
CA GLN A 218 -15.42 -14.84 4.75
C GLN A 218 -16.44 -14.88 3.62
N VAL A 219 -17.63 -15.39 3.90
CA VAL A 219 -18.73 -15.48 2.93
C VAL A 219 -20.04 -15.00 3.56
N ARG A 220 -21.00 -14.58 2.73
CA ARG A 220 -22.37 -14.29 3.21
C ARG A 220 -23.00 -15.59 3.71
N ALA A 221 -23.74 -15.53 4.82
CA ALA A 221 -24.38 -16.72 5.41
C ALA A 221 -25.36 -17.39 4.42
N ALA A 222 -26.08 -16.59 3.62
CA ALA A 222 -26.97 -17.07 2.57
C ALA A 222 -26.24 -17.83 1.43
N GLU A 223 -24.92 -17.65 1.31
CA GLU A 223 -24.09 -18.25 0.27
C GLU A 223 -23.32 -19.49 0.75
N LEU A 224 -23.35 -19.78 2.07
CA LEU A 224 -22.51 -20.80 2.68
C LEU A 224 -22.68 -22.18 2.03
N GLU A 225 -23.92 -22.63 1.82
CA GLU A 225 -24.19 -23.95 1.22
C GLU A 225 -23.64 -24.03 -0.20
N ARG A 226 -23.80 -22.97 -1.00
CA ARG A 226 -23.28 -22.89 -2.38
C ARG A 226 -21.75 -22.88 -2.40
N VAL A 227 -21.13 -22.20 -1.45
CA VAL A 227 -19.67 -22.16 -1.27
C VAL A 227 -19.14 -23.55 -0.92
N LEU A 228 -19.70 -24.19 0.11
CA LEU A 228 -19.30 -25.54 0.54
C LEU A 228 -19.54 -26.58 -0.56
N SER A 229 -20.64 -26.47 -1.31
CA SER A 229 -20.91 -27.32 -2.47
C SER A 229 -19.86 -27.15 -3.57
N THR A 230 -19.42 -25.91 -3.83
CA THR A 230 -18.35 -25.62 -4.80
C THR A 230 -17.02 -26.22 -4.35
N LEU A 231 -16.65 -26.03 -3.07
CA LEU A 231 -15.46 -26.66 -2.49
C LEU A 231 -15.53 -28.19 -2.59
N ALA A 232 -16.68 -28.80 -2.28
CA ALA A 232 -16.89 -30.24 -2.42
C ALA A 232 -16.76 -30.73 -3.86
N ARG A 233 -17.26 -29.97 -4.85
CA ARG A 233 -17.14 -30.29 -6.28
C ARG A 233 -15.70 -30.30 -6.78
N HIS A 234 -14.86 -29.45 -6.19
CA HIS A 234 -13.41 -29.44 -6.38
C HIS A 234 -12.68 -30.46 -5.47
N GLY A 235 -13.39 -31.33 -4.75
CA GLY A 235 -12.76 -32.35 -3.90
C GLY A 235 -12.19 -31.83 -2.57
N LEU A 236 -12.62 -30.65 -2.11
CA LEU A 236 -12.18 -30.01 -0.86
C LEU A 236 -13.24 -30.08 0.25
N GLY A 237 -14.33 -30.82 0.04
CA GLY A 237 -15.49 -30.84 0.94
C GLY A 237 -15.13 -31.28 2.37
N GLU A 238 -14.39 -32.37 2.53
CA GLU A 238 -13.94 -32.87 3.84
C GLU A 238 -12.84 -32.02 4.48
N LEU A 239 -12.19 -31.17 3.67
CA LEU A 239 -11.13 -30.25 4.10
C LEU A 239 -11.69 -28.87 4.46
N SER A 240 -12.98 -28.63 4.19
CA SER A 240 -13.60 -27.31 4.32
C SER A 240 -14.71 -27.33 5.36
N ARG A 241 -14.72 -26.35 6.26
CA ARG A 241 -15.74 -26.25 7.31
C ARG A 241 -16.00 -24.82 7.73
N GLU A 242 -17.26 -24.53 8.06
CA GLU A 242 -17.58 -23.33 8.83
C GLU A 242 -16.88 -23.42 10.18
N ILE A 243 -16.15 -22.37 10.53
CA ILE A 243 -15.45 -22.26 11.81
C ILE A 243 -15.99 -21.12 12.67
N GLY A 244 -16.85 -20.25 12.16
CA GLY A 244 -17.31 -19.13 12.96
C GLY A 244 -17.95 -17.99 12.18
N ARG A 245 -17.96 -16.83 12.81
CA ARG A 245 -18.54 -15.59 12.27
C ARG A 245 -17.76 -14.35 12.71
N VAL A 246 -18.02 -13.26 12.02
CA VAL A 246 -17.53 -11.92 12.37
C VAL A 246 -18.50 -11.26 13.34
N THR A 247 -17.98 -10.45 14.27
CA THR A 247 -18.79 -9.65 15.21
C THR A 247 -18.31 -8.20 15.25
N ALA A 248 -19.16 -7.28 15.69
CA ALA A 248 -18.77 -5.88 15.90
C ALA A 248 -18.07 -5.62 17.25
N GLN A 249 -17.88 -6.65 18.07
CA GLN A 249 -17.26 -6.52 19.39
C GLN A 249 -15.73 -6.50 19.25
N ASP A 250 -15.01 -5.79 20.11
CA ASP A 250 -13.54 -5.85 20.17
C ASP A 250 -13.05 -7.14 20.87
N ARG A 251 -13.44 -8.30 20.35
CA ARG A 251 -13.14 -9.61 20.96
C ARG A 251 -12.75 -10.65 19.90
N VAL A 252 -11.71 -11.42 20.20
CA VAL A 252 -11.39 -12.67 19.49
C VAL A 252 -11.66 -13.83 20.45
N ARG A 253 -12.73 -14.58 20.16
CA ARG A 253 -13.22 -15.71 20.94
C ARG A 253 -13.04 -17.00 20.18
N ILE A 254 -12.37 -17.97 20.81
CA ILE A 254 -12.15 -19.28 20.22
C ILE A 254 -12.59 -20.35 21.21
N LEU A 255 -13.45 -21.25 20.74
CA LEU A 255 -13.93 -22.40 21.49
C LEU A 255 -13.38 -23.70 20.90
N ALA A 256 -13.12 -24.70 21.74
CA ALA A 256 -12.80 -26.08 21.34
C ALA A 256 -13.58 -27.05 22.24
N GLY A 257 -14.34 -27.97 21.65
CA GLY A 257 -15.21 -28.88 22.41
C GLY A 257 -16.24 -28.15 23.29
N GLY A 258 -16.68 -26.95 22.88
CA GLY A 258 -17.57 -26.09 23.67
C GLY A 258 -16.90 -25.35 24.84
N VAL A 259 -15.59 -25.53 25.04
CA VAL A 259 -14.80 -24.82 26.06
C VAL A 259 -14.12 -23.63 25.42
N THR A 260 -14.23 -22.45 26.05
CA THR A 260 -13.47 -21.26 25.65
C THR A 260 -11.99 -21.48 25.90
N VAL A 261 -11.19 -21.51 24.83
CA VAL A 261 -9.72 -21.66 24.89
C VAL A 261 -8.99 -20.33 24.70
N LEU A 262 -9.65 -19.34 24.13
CA LEU A 262 -9.18 -17.96 24.02
C LEU A 262 -10.37 -17.00 24.10
N ASP A 263 -10.22 -15.93 24.85
CA ASP A 263 -11.19 -14.83 24.90
C ASP A 263 -10.49 -13.51 25.26
N GLU A 264 -9.83 -12.93 24.25
CA GLU A 264 -9.01 -11.73 24.38
C GLU A 264 -9.63 -10.54 23.65
N THR A 265 -9.24 -9.32 24.00
CA THR A 265 -9.63 -8.15 23.19
C THR A 265 -8.85 -8.16 21.89
N ARG A 266 -9.50 -7.81 20.78
CA ARG A 266 -8.77 -7.68 19.50
C ARG A 266 -7.73 -6.57 19.60
N THR A 267 -8.01 -5.50 20.34
CA THR A 267 -7.05 -4.41 20.62
C THR A 267 -5.78 -4.89 21.30
N ASP A 268 -5.85 -5.70 22.37
CA ASP A 268 -4.65 -6.14 23.09
C ASP A 268 -3.82 -7.12 22.25
N LEU A 269 -4.48 -7.97 21.45
CA LEU A 269 -3.80 -8.79 20.46
C LEU A 269 -3.08 -7.94 19.40
N HIS A 270 -3.74 -6.89 18.90
CA HIS A 270 -3.15 -5.98 17.91
C HIS A 270 -1.97 -5.17 18.49
N ARG A 271 -2.06 -4.77 19.77
CA ARG A 271 -0.95 -4.15 20.53
C ARG A 271 0.25 -5.07 20.64
N ALA A 272 0.02 -6.33 21.01
CA ALA A 272 1.09 -7.31 21.11
C ALA A 272 1.74 -7.57 19.75
N TRP A 273 0.94 -7.73 18.70
CA TRP A 273 1.41 -7.93 17.33
C TRP A 273 2.23 -6.73 16.80
N SER A 274 1.80 -5.50 17.12
CA SER A 274 2.45 -4.26 16.65
C SER A 274 3.73 -3.90 17.39
N GLU A 275 4.02 -4.53 18.53
CA GLU A 275 5.10 -4.15 19.44
C GLU A 275 6.48 -4.21 18.76
N THR A 276 6.77 -5.25 17.95
CA THR A 276 8.06 -5.36 17.25
C THR A 276 8.28 -4.18 16.30
N SER A 277 7.29 -3.85 15.47
CA SER A 277 7.37 -2.71 14.54
C SER A 277 7.52 -1.38 15.29
N TYR A 278 6.82 -1.21 16.41
CA TYR A 278 6.96 -0.04 17.27
C TYR A 278 8.38 0.09 17.84
N ARG A 279 8.92 -0.98 18.43
CA ARG A 279 10.27 -0.97 19.01
C ARG A 279 11.35 -0.71 17.96
N MET A 280 11.22 -1.32 16.79
CA MET A 280 12.14 -1.07 15.68
C MET A 280 12.08 0.37 15.19
N ALA A 281 10.87 0.92 15.01
CA ALA A 281 10.70 2.32 14.62
C ALA A 281 11.24 3.27 15.70
N ALA A 282 10.99 3.02 16.99
CA ALA A 282 11.49 3.86 18.07
C ALA A 282 13.03 3.87 18.19
N LEU A 283 13.70 2.80 17.76
CA LEU A 283 15.16 2.71 17.71
C LEU A 283 15.76 3.38 16.47
N ARG A 284 15.03 3.40 15.36
CA ARG A 284 15.51 3.86 14.04
C ARG A 284 15.11 5.30 13.72
N ASP A 285 13.93 5.72 14.17
CA ASP A 285 13.20 6.93 13.73
C ASP A 285 13.03 7.90 14.90
N ASN A 286 12.22 8.95 14.72
CA ASN A 286 11.78 9.76 15.85
C ASN A 286 10.88 8.91 16.80
N PRO A 287 11.29 8.70 18.07
CA PRO A 287 10.57 7.82 18.99
C PRO A 287 9.18 8.33 19.37
N GLU A 288 8.95 9.65 19.33
CA GLU A 288 7.61 10.21 19.56
C GLU A 288 6.67 9.86 18.41
N CYS A 289 7.14 9.95 17.16
CA CYS A 289 6.35 9.53 15.99
C CYS A 289 6.08 8.01 16.03
N ALA A 290 7.08 7.19 16.38
CA ALA A 290 6.88 5.75 16.55
C ALA A 290 5.80 5.44 17.60
N ARG A 291 5.81 6.13 18.74
CA ARG A 291 4.80 6.01 19.80
C ARG A 291 3.42 6.46 19.32
N GLU A 292 3.31 7.62 18.66
CA GLU A 292 2.05 8.13 18.14
C GLU A 292 1.39 7.17 17.13
N GLN A 293 2.20 6.54 16.26
CA GLN A 293 1.73 5.50 15.34
C GLN A 293 1.25 4.25 16.06
N TYR A 294 2.00 3.75 17.03
CA TYR A 294 1.61 2.58 17.81
C TYR A 294 0.28 2.81 18.53
N GLU A 295 0.14 3.96 19.19
CA GLU A 295 -1.10 4.38 19.84
C GLU A 295 -2.26 4.53 18.86
N SER A 296 -2.01 5.07 17.65
CA SER A 296 -3.06 5.23 16.62
C SER A 296 -3.52 3.88 16.06
N ALA A 297 -2.59 2.99 15.72
CA ALA A 297 -2.90 1.68 15.15
C ALA A 297 -3.68 0.78 16.13
N THR A 298 -3.59 1.07 17.42
CA THR A 298 -4.18 0.28 18.50
C THR A 298 -5.27 1.05 19.27
N ASP A 299 -5.79 2.11 18.67
CA ASP A 299 -6.96 2.85 19.16
C ASP A 299 -8.23 2.05 18.80
N PRO A 300 -8.98 1.52 19.79
CA PRO A 300 -10.20 0.76 19.53
C PRO A 300 -11.30 1.61 18.88
N ASP A 301 -11.26 2.93 19.08
CA ASP A 301 -12.29 3.87 18.64
C ASP A 301 -11.88 4.61 17.34
N ASP A 302 -10.82 4.18 16.66
CA ASP A 302 -10.44 4.73 15.36
C ASP A 302 -11.42 4.23 14.27
N PRO A 303 -12.17 5.13 13.60
CA PRO A 303 -13.09 4.73 12.54
C PRO A 303 -12.40 4.32 11.25
N GLY A 304 -11.07 4.46 11.15
CA GLY A 304 -10.29 4.17 9.96
C GLY A 304 -10.40 5.25 8.89
N LEU A 305 -9.81 4.98 7.71
CA LEU A 305 -9.93 5.88 6.57
C LEU A 305 -11.39 6.00 6.14
N SER A 306 -11.79 7.21 5.76
CA SER A 306 -13.12 7.51 5.25
C SER A 306 -13.03 8.51 4.10
N ALA A 307 -14.09 8.64 3.30
CA ALA A 307 -14.20 9.70 2.31
C ALA A 307 -15.56 10.40 2.42
N GLN A 308 -15.54 11.72 2.31
CA GLN A 308 -16.72 12.57 2.26
C GLN A 308 -16.49 13.61 1.15
N LEU A 309 -17.26 13.52 0.08
CA LEU A 309 -17.03 14.34 -1.11
C LEU A 309 -18.12 15.41 -1.25
N THR A 310 -17.74 16.61 -1.68
CA THR A 310 -18.65 17.73 -1.99
C THR A 310 -19.05 17.77 -3.47
N PHE A 311 -18.61 16.77 -4.23
CA PHE A 311 -18.88 16.56 -5.65
C PHE A 311 -18.94 15.06 -5.94
N ALA A 312 -19.50 14.68 -7.08
CA ALA A 312 -19.48 13.30 -7.56
C ALA A 312 -18.22 13.06 -8.42
N PRO A 313 -17.34 12.09 -8.08
CA PRO A 313 -16.14 11.76 -8.88
C PRO A 313 -16.41 11.44 -10.35
N GLU A 314 -17.57 10.82 -10.62
CA GLU A 314 -18.05 10.44 -11.94
C GLU A 314 -18.44 11.64 -12.82
N ASP A 315 -18.68 12.82 -12.23
CA ASP A 315 -19.00 14.03 -12.99
C ASP A 315 -17.78 14.54 -13.77
N ASP A 316 -17.71 14.16 -15.05
CA ASP A 316 -16.69 14.66 -15.97
C ASP A 316 -16.99 16.08 -16.44
N VAL A 317 -16.67 17.06 -15.59
CA VAL A 317 -16.79 18.49 -15.91
C VAL A 317 -15.94 18.92 -17.11
N ALA A 318 -14.93 18.14 -17.51
CA ALA A 318 -14.10 18.41 -18.68
C ALA A 318 -14.72 17.89 -19.99
N ALA A 319 -15.72 17.00 -19.93
CA ALA A 319 -16.31 16.37 -21.11
C ALA A 319 -16.80 17.37 -22.19
N PRO A 320 -17.50 18.49 -21.86
CA PRO A 320 -17.92 19.47 -22.87
C PRO A 320 -16.74 20.11 -23.63
N TYR A 321 -15.58 20.17 -22.99
CA TYR A 321 -14.36 20.74 -23.53
C TYR A 321 -13.59 19.74 -24.38
N ILE A 322 -13.54 18.49 -23.92
CA ILE A 322 -12.97 17.34 -24.67
C ILE A 322 -13.75 17.12 -25.97
N ALA A 323 -15.08 17.22 -25.92
CA ALA A 323 -15.96 17.04 -27.08
C ALA A 323 -15.70 18.06 -28.21
N LYS A 324 -15.09 19.23 -27.92
CA LYS A 324 -14.66 20.19 -28.96
C LYS A 324 -13.48 19.68 -29.80
N GLY A 325 -12.79 18.62 -29.38
CA GLY A 325 -11.60 18.08 -30.03
C GLY A 325 -10.31 18.88 -29.83
N VAL A 326 -10.38 20.03 -29.13
CA VAL A 326 -9.21 20.85 -28.82
C VAL A 326 -8.55 20.34 -27.55
N ARG A 327 -7.28 19.94 -27.68
CA ARG A 327 -6.44 19.45 -26.58
C ARG A 327 -5.33 20.46 -26.27
N PRO A 328 -5.47 21.28 -25.21
CA PRO A 328 -4.45 22.26 -24.86
C PRO A 328 -3.13 21.58 -24.47
N ALA A 329 -2.01 22.19 -24.84
CA ALA A 329 -0.68 21.67 -24.52
C ALA A 329 -0.32 21.90 -23.05
N VAL A 330 0.13 20.85 -22.36
CA VAL A 330 0.67 20.91 -21.00
C VAL A 330 2.09 20.37 -20.97
N ALA A 331 3.01 21.13 -20.40
CA ALA A 331 4.38 20.72 -20.20
C ALA A 331 4.47 19.81 -18.97
N ILE A 332 4.79 18.54 -19.19
CA ILE A 332 5.09 17.57 -18.13
C ILE A 332 6.59 17.67 -17.86
N VAL A 333 6.98 18.57 -16.96
CA VAL A 333 8.38 18.94 -16.76
C VAL A 333 9.08 17.95 -15.84
N ARG A 334 10.23 17.45 -16.28
CA ARG A 334 11.08 16.55 -15.50
C ARG A 334 12.56 16.91 -15.58
N GLU A 335 13.29 16.47 -14.56
CA GLU A 335 14.75 16.51 -14.45
C GLU A 335 15.30 15.09 -14.24
N GLN A 336 16.61 14.89 -14.35
CA GLN A 336 17.26 13.65 -13.96
C GLN A 336 16.86 13.24 -12.53
N GLY A 337 16.39 12.00 -12.37
CA GLY A 337 15.90 11.46 -11.08
C GLY A 337 14.41 11.67 -10.81
N VAL A 338 13.70 12.46 -11.60
CA VAL A 338 12.23 12.52 -11.59
C VAL A 338 11.66 11.20 -12.10
N ASN A 339 10.67 10.64 -11.40
CA ASN A 339 10.16 9.30 -11.65
C ASN A 339 8.63 9.19 -11.71
N SER A 340 7.90 10.30 -11.52
CA SER A 340 6.43 10.32 -11.45
C SER A 340 5.77 11.04 -12.64
N HIS A 341 6.46 11.15 -13.77
CA HIS A 341 6.03 11.97 -14.91
C HIS A 341 5.04 11.23 -15.82
N VAL A 342 5.06 9.90 -15.87
CA VAL A 342 4.20 9.11 -16.77
C VAL A 342 2.75 9.12 -16.26
N GLU A 343 2.53 8.86 -14.98
CA GLU A 343 1.21 8.90 -14.35
C GLU A 343 0.63 10.32 -14.33
N MET A 344 1.48 11.35 -14.15
CA MET A 344 1.10 12.75 -14.30
C MET A 344 0.59 13.05 -15.71
N ALA A 345 1.34 12.62 -16.74
CA ALA A 345 0.92 12.76 -18.12
C ALA A 345 -0.40 12.03 -18.40
N ALA A 346 -0.58 10.83 -17.84
CA ALA A 346 -1.81 10.05 -18.00
C ALA A 346 -3.03 10.74 -17.39
N ALA A 347 -2.89 11.34 -16.20
CA ALA A 347 -3.97 12.09 -15.54
C ALA A 347 -4.38 13.32 -16.37
N PHE A 348 -3.42 14.13 -16.85
CA PHE A 348 -3.72 15.25 -17.75
C PHE A 348 -4.29 14.79 -19.10
N HIS A 349 -3.80 13.67 -19.65
CA HIS A 349 -4.33 13.09 -20.87
C HIS A 349 -5.81 12.71 -20.71
N ARG A 350 -6.18 12.08 -19.59
CA ARG A 350 -7.57 11.72 -19.28
C ARG A 350 -8.46 12.96 -19.12
N ALA A 351 -7.93 14.05 -18.58
CA ALA A 351 -8.63 15.35 -18.52
C ALA A 351 -8.72 16.09 -19.87
N GLY A 352 -8.16 15.57 -20.95
CA GLY A 352 -8.30 16.14 -22.30
C GLY A 352 -7.13 17.02 -22.78
N PHE A 353 -6.00 17.04 -22.08
CA PHE A 353 -4.81 17.78 -22.51
C PHE A 353 -3.96 17.01 -23.52
N ALA A 354 -3.09 17.70 -24.24
CA ALA A 354 -1.95 17.11 -24.94
C ALA A 354 -0.72 17.22 -24.02
N PRO A 355 -0.35 16.16 -23.29
CA PRO A 355 0.86 16.18 -22.46
C PRO A 355 2.12 16.04 -23.31
N TYR A 356 3.11 16.88 -23.04
CA TYR A 356 4.43 16.82 -23.66
C TYR A 356 5.47 16.48 -22.60
N ASP A 357 6.32 15.49 -22.87
CA ASP A 357 7.51 15.23 -22.05
C ASP A 357 8.52 16.36 -22.26
N VAL A 358 8.72 17.17 -21.22
CA VAL A 358 9.63 18.32 -21.25
C VAL A 358 10.76 18.07 -20.27
N HIS A 359 11.90 17.56 -20.75
CA HIS A 359 13.08 17.49 -19.91
C HIS A 359 13.70 18.88 -19.75
N MET A 360 14.28 19.18 -18.59
CA MET A 360 15.13 20.36 -18.41
C MET A 360 16.21 20.52 -19.51
N THR A 361 16.75 19.44 -20.06
CA THR A 361 17.71 19.52 -21.18
C THR A 361 17.08 20.01 -22.48
N ASP A 362 15.77 19.81 -22.69
CA ASP A 362 15.03 20.34 -23.84
C ASP A 362 14.91 21.85 -23.74
N LEU A 363 14.63 22.37 -22.55
CA LEU A 363 14.60 23.81 -22.26
C LEU A 363 16.00 24.45 -22.35
N VAL A 364 17.03 23.75 -21.88
CA VAL A 364 18.45 24.18 -22.00
C VAL A 364 18.94 24.13 -23.46
N ALA A 365 18.42 23.24 -24.30
CA ALA A 365 18.79 23.21 -25.71
C ALA A 365 17.89 24.07 -26.61
N GLY A 366 16.76 24.58 -26.08
CA GLY A 366 15.76 25.28 -26.86
C GLY A 366 14.96 24.37 -27.81
N ARG A 367 14.92 23.05 -27.53
CA ARG A 367 14.10 22.08 -28.27
C ARG A 367 12.61 22.24 -27.99
N MET A 368 12.27 22.78 -26.82
CA MET A 368 10.92 23.16 -26.42
C MET A 368 10.96 24.52 -25.71
N ARG A 369 9.86 25.26 -25.75
CA ARG A 369 9.72 26.58 -25.13
C ARG A 369 8.48 26.61 -24.24
N LEU A 370 8.59 27.22 -23.06
CA LEU A 370 7.46 27.32 -22.14
C LEU A 370 6.28 28.15 -22.69
N ASP A 371 6.56 29.07 -23.62
CA ASP A 371 5.55 29.89 -24.31
C ASP A 371 4.53 29.06 -25.11
N ASP A 372 4.89 27.84 -25.51
CA ASP A 372 4.05 26.94 -26.31
C ASP A 372 2.96 26.24 -25.47
N PHE A 373 2.99 26.43 -24.14
CA PHE A 373 2.13 25.72 -23.20
C PHE A 373 1.19 26.66 -22.46
N VAL A 374 0.01 26.16 -22.14
CA VAL A 374 -0.97 26.83 -21.25
C VAL A 374 -0.88 26.30 -19.82
N GLY A 375 -0.36 25.08 -19.65
CA GLY A 375 -0.14 24.44 -18.36
C GLY A 375 1.29 23.98 -18.19
N LEU A 376 1.81 24.09 -16.98
CA LEU A 376 3.11 23.56 -16.59
C LEU A 376 2.95 22.73 -15.32
N THR A 377 3.33 21.45 -15.39
CA THR A 377 3.36 20.60 -14.20
C THR A 377 4.79 20.15 -13.93
N ILE A 378 5.24 20.32 -12.69
CA ILE A 378 6.54 19.86 -12.22
C ILE A 378 6.32 18.55 -11.45
N CYS A 379 6.86 17.46 -11.99
CA CYS A 379 6.57 16.11 -11.50
C CYS A 379 7.37 15.72 -10.25
N GLY A 380 6.86 14.72 -9.52
CA GLY A 380 7.52 14.14 -8.36
C GLY A 380 8.66 13.17 -8.69
N GLY A 381 9.51 12.90 -7.69
CA GLY A 381 10.63 11.97 -7.77
C GLY A 381 11.77 12.38 -6.85
N PHE A 382 13.00 12.04 -7.24
CA PHE A 382 14.21 12.35 -6.48
C PHE A 382 15.20 13.06 -7.41
N SER A 383 14.87 14.27 -7.85
CA SER A 383 15.77 15.03 -8.73
C SER A 383 17.14 15.18 -8.06
N TYR A 384 18.20 14.80 -8.78
CA TYR A 384 19.58 14.70 -8.24
C TYR A 384 19.73 13.83 -6.97
N GLY A 385 18.81 12.90 -6.71
CA GLY A 385 18.81 12.08 -5.48
C GLY A 385 18.54 12.89 -4.21
N ASP A 386 17.90 14.07 -4.34
CA ASP A 386 17.63 15.04 -3.26
C ASP A 386 18.88 15.56 -2.54
N VAL A 387 20.07 15.37 -3.14
CA VAL A 387 21.32 15.92 -2.61
C VAL A 387 21.27 17.46 -2.65
N LEU A 388 21.76 18.10 -1.59
CA LEU A 388 21.68 19.55 -1.33
C LEU A 388 20.27 20.06 -0.95
N GLY A 389 19.34 19.14 -0.64
CA GLY A 389 17.94 19.40 -0.30
C GLY A 389 17.02 19.04 -1.47
N ALA A 390 15.89 18.40 -1.17
CA ALA A 390 14.97 17.94 -2.19
C ALA A 390 14.41 19.11 -3.03
N GLY A 391 14.45 18.98 -4.35
CA GLY A 391 14.04 20.02 -5.30
C GLY A 391 15.01 21.22 -5.43
N GLU A 392 15.97 21.40 -4.52
CA GLU A 392 16.87 22.56 -4.49
C GLU A 392 17.87 22.56 -5.65
N GLY A 393 18.45 21.40 -5.99
CA GLY A 393 19.38 21.27 -7.12
C GLY A 393 18.71 21.64 -8.45
N TRP A 394 17.46 21.19 -8.63
CA TRP A 394 16.64 21.50 -9.80
C TRP A 394 16.24 22.98 -9.83
N ALA A 395 15.75 23.54 -8.74
CA ALA A 395 15.40 24.96 -8.68
C ALA A 395 16.62 25.86 -8.97
N LYS A 396 17.78 25.55 -8.36
CA LYS A 396 19.01 26.31 -8.58
C LYS A 396 19.55 26.18 -9.99
N SER A 397 19.36 25.05 -10.67
CA SER A 397 19.76 24.92 -12.09
C SER A 397 18.97 25.88 -12.99
N ILE A 398 17.71 26.15 -12.66
CA ILE A 398 16.87 27.18 -13.31
C ILE A 398 17.35 28.58 -12.91
N LEU A 399 17.48 28.86 -11.62
CA LEU A 399 17.84 30.20 -11.11
C LEU A 399 19.21 30.68 -11.59
N PHE A 400 20.19 29.77 -11.71
CA PHE A 400 21.55 30.10 -12.11
C PHE A 400 21.76 30.09 -13.63
N ASN A 401 20.74 29.72 -14.41
CA ASN A 401 20.75 29.87 -15.85
C ASN A 401 19.83 31.05 -16.24
N PRO A 402 20.37 32.23 -16.62
CA PRO A 402 19.55 33.42 -16.87
C PRO A 402 18.42 33.19 -17.87
N ARG A 403 18.65 32.41 -18.93
CA ARG A 403 17.63 32.15 -19.95
C ARG A 403 16.49 31.28 -19.42
N LEU A 404 16.80 30.28 -18.58
CA LEU A 404 15.76 29.47 -17.94
C LEU A 404 15.01 30.30 -16.91
N ARG A 405 15.73 31.03 -16.05
CA ARG A 405 15.12 31.94 -15.07
C ARG A 405 14.09 32.86 -15.72
N ASP A 406 14.48 33.53 -16.81
CA ASP A 406 13.60 34.43 -17.55
C ASP A 406 12.41 33.69 -18.18
N ALA A 407 12.63 32.50 -18.76
CA ALA A 407 11.56 31.70 -19.36
C ALA A 407 10.51 31.24 -18.33
N PHE A 408 10.95 30.78 -17.15
CA PHE A 408 10.04 30.39 -16.07
C PHE A 408 9.31 31.60 -15.49
N ALA A 409 10.01 32.70 -15.21
CA ALA A 409 9.38 33.93 -14.72
C ALA A 409 8.34 34.47 -15.72
N ALA A 410 8.65 34.46 -17.02
CA ALA A 410 7.70 34.85 -18.07
C ALA A 410 6.47 33.95 -18.11
N PHE A 411 6.65 32.62 -17.96
CA PHE A 411 5.53 31.67 -17.89
C PHE A 411 4.61 31.93 -16.69
N PHE A 412 5.18 32.15 -15.49
CA PHE A 412 4.39 32.41 -14.29
C PHE A 412 3.67 33.77 -14.31
N ALA A 413 4.24 34.76 -14.99
CA ALA A 413 3.67 36.10 -15.12
C ALA A 413 2.50 36.20 -16.12
N ARG A 414 2.43 35.29 -17.11
CA ARG A 414 1.34 35.24 -18.10
C ARG A 414 0.00 35.00 -17.39
N PRO A 415 -1.07 35.77 -17.66
CA PRO A 415 -2.36 35.62 -16.96
C PRO A 415 -3.18 34.40 -17.42
N ASP A 416 -2.82 33.82 -18.57
CA ASP A 416 -3.49 32.70 -19.22
C ASP A 416 -2.88 31.33 -18.90
N THR A 417 -1.93 31.26 -17.96
CA THR A 417 -1.26 30.01 -17.58
C THR A 417 -1.69 29.49 -16.20
N PHE A 418 -1.65 28.15 -16.04
CA PHE A 418 -1.71 27.49 -14.74
C PHE A 418 -0.44 26.66 -14.49
N SER A 419 -0.12 26.46 -13.21
CA SER A 419 1.01 25.64 -12.79
C SER A 419 0.66 24.69 -11.63
N LEU A 420 1.21 23.48 -11.68
CA LEU A 420 1.06 22.47 -10.64
C LEU A 420 2.44 21.92 -10.24
N GLY A 421 2.76 21.97 -8.94
CA GLY A 421 3.95 21.31 -8.40
C GLY A 421 3.55 20.17 -7.47
N VAL A 422 3.98 18.94 -7.76
CA VAL A 422 3.66 17.77 -6.93
C VAL A 422 4.92 17.15 -6.33
N CYS A 423 4.92 16.92 -5.01
CA CYS A 423 6.01 16.30 -4.25
C CYS A 423 7.37 16.98 -4.54
N ASN A 424 8.27 16.36 -5.31
CA ASN A 424 9.53 17.00 -5.72
C ASN A 424 9.33 18.27 -6.53
N GLY A 425 8.27 18.34 -7.32
CA GLY A 425 7.88 19.57 -7.98
C GLY A 425 7.31 20.64 -7.05
N CYS A 426 6.63 20.24 -5.98
CA CYS A 426 6.22 21.16 -4.91
C CYS A 426 7.45 21.79 -4.24
N GLN A 427 8.43 20.97 -3.86
CA GLN A 427 9.70 21.41 -3.28
C GLN A 427 10.46 22.36 -4.22
N MET A 428 10.62 21.97 -5.49
CA MET A 428 11.31 22.75 -6.51
C MET A 428 10.64 24.12 -6.71
N MET A 429 9.31 24.14 -6.89
CA MET A 429 8.58 25.40 -7.09
C MET A 429 8.57 26.29 -5.84
N ALA A 430 8.53 25.71 -4.64
CA ALA A 430 8.70 26.48 -3.40
C ALA A 430 10.07 27.18 -3.34
N ALA A 431 11.13 26.54 -3.84
CA ALA A 431 12.44 27.15 -3.98
C ALA A 431 12.50 28.22 -5.10
N LEU A 432 11.59 28.17 -6.08
CA LEU A 432 11.41 29.19 -7.13
C LEU A 432 10.45 30.33 -6.77
N ARG A 433 10.01 30.45 -5.51
CA ARG A 433 9.03 31.47 -5.08
C ARG A 433 9.38 32.93 -5.42
N GLU A 434 10.63 33.25 -5.80
CA GLU A 434 10.99 34.60 -6.28
C GLU A 434 10.57 34.87 -7.73
N LEU A 435 10.29 33.82 -8.50
CA LEU A 435 9.84 33.91 -9.90
C LEU A 435 8.31 33.83 -10.04
N ILE A 436 7.62 33.40 -8.98
CA ILE A 436 6.18 33.14 -8.99
C ILE A 436 5.46 34.31 -8.27
N PRO A 437 4.53 35.02 -8.93
CA PRO A 437 3.79 36.10 -8.28
C PRO A 437 2.93 35.61 -7.11
N GLY A 438 2.89 36.39 -6.01
CA GLY A 438 1.98 36.13 -4.89
C GLY A 438 2.36 34.94 -3.99
N THR A 439 3.67 34.65 -3.88
CA THR A 439 4.22 33.51 -3.12
C THR A 439 5.20 33.94 -2.02
N GLU A 440 5.09 35.19 -1.53
CA GLU A 440 6.06 35.82 -0.63
C GLU A 440 6.20 35.08 0.72
N HIS A 441 5.12 34.42 1.15
CA HIS A 441 4.99 33.72 2.44
C HIS A 441 5.05 32.20 2.32
N TRP A 442 5.39 31.67 1.15
CA TRP A 442 5.49 30.21 0.98
C TRP A 442 6.61 29.61 1.84
N PRO A 443 6.33 28.44 2.48
CA PRO A 443 7.30 27.73 3.27
C PRO A 443 8.38 27.09 2.38
N ARG A 444 9.41 26.55 3.02
CA ARG A 444 10.23 25.49 2.44
C ARG A 444 9.66 24.14 2.83
N PHE A 445 10.02 23.10 2.10
CA PHE A 445 9.70 21.72 2.46
C PHE A 445 10.99 21.01 2.84
N VAL A 446 11.02 20.48 4.05
CA VAL A 446 12.23 19.92 4.70
C VAL A 446 11.96 18.53 5.23
N ARG A 447 13.00 17.89 5.77
CA ARG A 447 12.95 16.57 6.40
C ARG A 447 11.72 16.39 7.30
N ASN A 448 11.03 15.27 7.11
CA ASN A 448 9.87 14.89 7.93
C ASN A 448 10.24 14.83 9.42
N ARG A 449 9.29 15.16 10.30
CA ARG A 449 9.47 15.03 11.76
C ARG A 449 9.82 13.60 12.19
N SER A 450 9.37 12.59 11.44
CA SER A 450 9.69 11.19 11.70
C SER A 450 11.15 10.83 11.44
N GLU A 451 11.92 11.71 10.78
CA GLU A 451 13.25 11.44 10.24
C GLU A 451 13.28 10.30 9.20
N GLN A 452 12.11 9.91 8.68
CA GLN A 452 11.97 8.85 7.68
C GLN A 452 11.23 9.27 6.42
N PHE A 453 11.43 8.48 5.38
CA PHE A 453 10.57 8.49 4.21
C PHE A 453 9.20 7.90 4.55
N GLU A 454 8.13 8.62 4.23
CA GLU A 454 6.77 8.18 4.48
C GLU A 454 6.07 7.82 3.17
N ALA A 455 5.77 6.52 3.02
CA ALA A 455 4.89 5.98 1.98
C ALA A 455 3.54 5.62 2.64
N ARG A 456 2.52 6.48 2.49
CA ARG A 456 1.25 6.35 3.19
C ARG A 456 0.08 6.62 2.27
N LEU A 457 -1.07 6.04 2.59
CA LEU A 457 -2.36 6.58 2.18
C LEU A 457 -2.86 7.44 3.34
N SER A 458 -2.85 8.77 3.17
CA SER A 458 -3.19 9.72 4.22
C SER A 458 -4.51 10.41 3.90
N LEU A 459 -5.24 10.84 4.95
CA LEU A 459 -6.48 11.56 4.79
C LEU A 459 -6.23 13.07 4.75
N VAL A 460 -6.83 13.75 3.78
CA VAL A 460 -6.74 15.22 3.66
C VAL A 460 -8.12 15.85 3.50
N GLU A 461 -8.25 17.09 3.96
CA GLU A 461 -9.38 17.97 3.70
C GLU A 461 -8.96 19.09 2.74
N ILE A 462 -9.79 19.37 1.73
CA ILE A 462 -9.61 20.52 0.83
C ILE A 462 -10.20 21.76 1.48
N THR A 463 -9.36 22.78 1.70
CA THR A 463 -9.75 24.02 2.35
C THR A 463 -10.10 25.13 1.34
N PRO A 464 -10.96 26.11 1.70
CA PRO A 464 -11.21 27.26 0.85
C PRO A 464 -9.89 27.97 0.49
N SER A 465 -9.66 28.19 -0.80
CA SER A 465 -8.49 28.91 -1.31
C SER A 465 -8.73 29.42 -2.74
N PRO A 466 -7.88 30.31 -3.27
CA PRO A 466 -7.96 30.76 -4.66
C PRO A 466 -7.65 29.69 -5.72
N SER A 467 -7.16 28.49 -5.33
CA SER A 467 -6.66 27.49 -6.28
C SER A 467 -7.67 27.13 -7.36
N VAL A 468 -7.35 27.47 -8.60
CA VAL A 468 -8.23 27.18 -9.75
C VAL A 468 -8.37 25.67 -9.98
N LEU A 469 -7.35 24.90 -9.59
CA LEU A 469 -7.29 23.45 -9.75
C LEU A 469 -8.18 22.70 -8.73
N LEU A 470 -8.54 23.31 -7.61
CA LEU A 470 -9.35 22.70 -6.55
C LEU A 470 -10.78 23.24 -6.49
N THR A 471 -11.21 23.94 -7.54
CA THR A 471 -12.57 24.48 -7.69
C THR A 471 -13.63 23.38 -7.52
N GLY A 472 -14.59 23.62 -6.64
CA GLY A 472 -15.68 22.67 -6.36
C GLY A 472 -15.29 21.45 -5.52
N MET A 473 -14.05 21.37 -5.02
CA MET A 473 -13.59 20.29 -4.13
C MET A 473 -13.57 20.69 -2.65
N VAL A 474 -13.70 21.98 -2.34
CA VAL A 474 -13.67 22.53 -0.98
C VAL A 474 -14.64 21.79 -0.05
N GLY A 475 -14.17 21.45 1.14
CA GLY A 475 -14.91 20.69 2.15
C GLY A 475 -14.86 19.17 1.94
N SER A 476 -14.33 18.69 0.81
CA SER A 476 -14.13 17.26 0.61
C SER A 476 -12.99 16.73 1.49
N ARG A 477 -13.19 15.53 2.02
CA ARG A 477 -12.24 14.75 2.82
C ARG A 477 -11.99 13.44 2.09
N MET A 478 -10.76 13.17 1.70
CA MET A 478 -10.47 12.01 0.87
C MET A 478 -9.04 11.51 1.05
N PRO A 479 -8.80 10.20 0.89
CA PRO A 479 -7.46 9.63 0.94
C PRO A 479 -6.61 10.12 -0.25
N ILE A 480 -5.31 10.27 -0.03
CA ILE A 480 -4.33 10.60 -1.07
C ILE A 480 -2.99 9.90 -0.79
N VAL A 481 -2.26 9.54 -1.85
CA VAL A 481 -0.92 8.95 -1.74
C VAL A 481 0.08 10.00 -1.26
N VAL A 482 0.80 9.65 -0.21
CA VAL A 482 1.96 10.36 0.32
C VAL A 482 3.19 9.50 0.09
N SER A 483 4.26 10.09 -0.43
CA SER A 483 5.51 9.38 -0.78
C SER A 483 6.70 10.34 -0.76
N HIS A 484 7.11 10.78 0.44
CA HIS A 484 8.19 11.76 0.60
C HIS A 484 8.98 11.61 1.89
N GLY A 485 10.26 12.00 1.88
CA GLY A 485 11.12 12.13 3.07
C GLY A 485 11.35 13.58 3.52
N GLU A 486 11.05 14.55 2.66
CA GLU A 486 11.24 15.98 2.91
C GLU A 486 9.95 16.78 2.63
N GLY A 487 8.84 16.40 3.25
CA GLY A 487 7.54 17.03 3.03
C GLY A 487 7.07 17.98 4.12
N ARG A 488 7.87 18.21 5.17
CA ARG A 488 7.46 19.06 6.29
C ARG A 488 7.54 20.53 5.88
N ALA A 489 6.43 21.26 5.96
CA ALA A 489 6.43 22.70 5.75
C ALA A 489 7.19 23.43 6.88
N GLU A 490 8.22 24.19 6.51
CA GLU A 490 9.01 25.03 7.40
C GLU A 490 8.90 26.49 6.99
N PHE A 491 8.32 27.31 7.88
CA PHE A 491 8.16 28.74 7.69
C PHE A 491 9.33 29.50 8.31
N ARG A 492 9.75 30.61 7.67
CA ARG A 492 10.86 31.43 8.21
C ARG A 492 10.47 32.08 9.54
N THR A 493 9.20 32.47 9.66
CA THR A 493 8.64 33.14 10.84
C THR A 493 7.21 32.69 11.06
N ALA A 494 6.73 32.80 12.31
CA ALA A 494 5.30 32.60 12.61
C ALA A 494 4.39 33.59 11.86
N ALA A 495 4.91 34.78 11.50
CA ALA A 495 4.20 35.77 10.71
C ALA A 495 3.96 35.31 9.26
N ASP A 496 4.89 34.55 8.66
CA ASP A 496 4.68 33.98 7.33
C ASP A 496 3.54 32.95 7.33
N LEU A 497 3.48 32.07 8.35
CA LEU A 497 2.37 31.12 8.52
C LEU A 497 1.04 31.85 8.74
N ALA A 498 1.02 32.84 9.62
CA ALA A 498 -0.18 33.64 9.88
C ALA A 498 -0.66 34.37 8.61
N ALA A 499 0.26 34.95 7.83
CA ALA A 499 -0.07 35.63 6.57
C ALA A 499 -0.60 34.65 5.51
N LEU A 500 -0.05 33.43 5.43
CA LEU A 500 -0.54 32.39 4.54
C LEU A 500 -2.00 32.01 4.86
N ASN A 501 -2.32 31.88 6.15
CA ASN A 501 -3.67 31.60 6.65
C ASN A 501 -4.65 32.76 6.45
N GLU A 502 -4.25 33.98 6.81
CA GLU A 502 -5.07 35.19 6.65
C GLU A 502 -5.47 35.41 5.18
N ARG A 503 -4.54 35.13 4.25
CA ARG A 503 -4.77 35.20 2.80
C ARG A 503 -5.45 33.97 2.21
N GLN A 504 -5.80 32.97 3.03
CA GLN A 504 -6.44 31.72 2.61
C GLN A 504 -5.66 30.97 1.51
N LEU A 505 -4.33 30.93 1.63
CA LEU A 505 -3.45 30.31 0.63
C LEU A 505 -3.15 28.83 0.91
N VAL A 506 -3.62 28.28 2.04
CA VAL A 506 -3.61 26.84 2.31
C VAL A 506 -4.81 26.20 1.60
N CYS A 507 -4.55 25.21 0.75
CA CYS A 507 -5.60 24.54 -0.04
C CYS A 507 -5.83 23.06 0.33
N ALA A 508 -4.92 22.44 1.09
CA ALA A 508 -5.11 21.09 1.62
C ALA A 508 -4.44 20.93 2.99
N ARG A 509 -5.12 20.22 3.89
CA ARG A 509 -4.60 19.87 5.23
C ARG A 509 -4.76 18.38 5.52
N PHE A 510 -3.76 17.78 6.16
CA PHE A 510 -3.88 16.46 6.77
C PHE A 510 -4.90 16.50 7.91
N ILE A 511 -5.75 15.49 7.95
CA ILE A 511 -6.74 15.27 9.00
C ILE A 511 -6.58 13.87 9.60
N ASP A 512 -6.97 13.70 10.86
CA ASP A 512 -7.12 12.38 11.44
C ASP A 512 -8.38 11.67 10.89
N ASN A 513 -8.51 10.39 11.20
CA ASN A 513 -9.66 9.57 10.79
C ASN A 513 -11.00 10.06 11.36
N ARG A 514 -10.97 10.98 12.34
CA ARG A 514 -12.15 11.63 12.92
C ARG A 514 -12.47 12.97 12.24
N GLY A 515 -11.76 13.31 11.15
CA GLY A 515 -11.99 14.49 10.34
C GLY A 515 -11.48 15.79 10.96
N ARG A 516 -10.52 15.72 11.88
CA ARG A 516 -9.92 16.91 12.53
C ARG A 516 -8.53 17.17 11.95
N VAL A 517 -8.23 18.42 11.63
CA VAL A 517 -6.87 18.85 11.27
C VAL A 517 -5.89 18.43 12.36
N THR A 518 -4.76 17.86 11.98
CA THR A 518 -3.85 17.24 12.94
C THR A 518 -2.38 17.47 12.60
N GLU A 519 -1.56 17.50 13.66
CA GLU A 519 -0.10 17.43 13.59
C GLU A 519 0.42 16.09 14.15
N ARG A 520 -0.49 15.18 14.54
CA ARG A 520 -0.15 13.88 15.10
C ARG A 520 0.18 12.89 13.99
N TYR A 521 1.27 12.16 14.17
CA TYR A 521 1.74 11.12 13.26
C TYR A 521 0.95 9.80 13.48
N PRO A 522 0.73 8.98 12.43
CA PRO A 522 1.07 9.19 11.03
C PRO A 522 -0.04 9.86 10.21
N ALA A 523 -1.16 10.28 10.84
CA ALA A 523 -2.25 10.96 10.14
C ALA A 523 -1.77 12.24 9.44
N ASN A 524 -0.91 13.01 10.13
CA ASN A 524 0.03 13.94 9.50
C ASN A 524 1.41 13.26 9.40
N PRO A 525 1.80 12.77 8.22
CA PRO A 525 2.97 11.93 8.06
C PRO A 525 4.29 12.69 8.21
N ASN A 526 4.32 13.99 7.94
CA ASN A 526 5.56 14.76 7.89
C ASN A 526 5.72 15.76 9.06
N GLY A 527 4.66 16.00 9.83
CA GLY A 527 4.65 16.93 10.96
C GLY A 527 4.57 18.39 10.53
N SER A 528 3.98 18.69 9.36
CA SER A 528 3.75 20.07 8.93
C SER A 528 2.80 20.79 9.89
N PRO A 529 3.10 22.05 10.28
CA PRO A 529 2.24 22.85 11.15
C PRO A 529 0.82 22.93 10.59
N GLU A 530 -0.17 22.84 11.48
CA GLU A 530 -1.60 22.89 11.17
C GLU A 530 -2.04 21.93 10.05
N GLY A 531 -1.33 20.80 9.88
CA GLY A 531 -1.62 19.81 8.83
C GLY A 531 -1.30 20.26 7.40
N ILE A 532 -0.66 21.41 7.18
CA ILE A 532 -0.49 21.99 5.84
C ILE A 532 0.23 21.01 4.89
N THR A 533 -0.41 20.70 3.77
CA THR A 533 0.17 19.81 2.74
C THR A 533 -0.09 20.28 1.31
N GLY A 534 -0.90 21.34 1.16
CA GLY A 534 -1.17 22.00 -0.10
C GLY A 534 -1.27 23.51 0.06
N ILE A 535 -0.68 24.27 -0.85
CA ILE A 535 -0.70 25.74 -0.89
C ILE A 535 -0.91 26.25 -2.31
N THR A 536 -1.37 27.49 -2.45
CA THR A 536 -1.60 28.15 -3.74
C THR A 536 -1.01 29.57 -3.78
N SER A 537 -0.79 30.12 -4.98
CA SER A 537 -0.47 31.53 -5.19
C SER A 537 -1.69 32.41 -4.92
N ALA A 538 -1.46 33.70 -4.66
CA ALA A 538 -2.52 34.67 -4.38
C ALA A 538 -3.57 34.80 -5.51
N ASP A 539 -3.18 34.56 -6.76
CA ASP A 539 -4.08 34.56 -7.91
C ASP A 539 -4.67 33.17 -8.23
N GLY A 540 -4.33 32.15 -7.46
CA GLY A 540 -4.88 30.80 -7.58
C GLY A 540 -4.32 29.94 -8.71
N ARG A 541 -3.47 30.49 -9.59
CA ARG A 541 -3.05 29.82 -10.83
C ARG A 541 -1.90 28.85 -10.62
N THR A 542 -1.15 28.99 -9.52
CA THR A 542 -0.09 28.04 -9.14
C THR A 542 -0.50 27.32 -7.87
N THR A 543 -0.58 25.99 -7.93
CA THR A 543 -0.89 25.14 -6.77
C THR A 543 0.24 24.16 -6.52
N LEU A 544 0.66 24.02 -5.26
CA LEU A 544 1.64 23.05 -4.81
C LEU A 544 0.99 22.04 -3.88
N LEU A 545 1.27 20.75 -4.10
CA LEU A 545 0.81 19.64 -3.26
C LEU A 545 2.00 18.73 -2.95
N MET A 546 2.26 18.44 -1.68
CA MET A 546 3.21 17.39 -1.31
C MET A 546 2.68 15.96 -1.59
N PRO A 547 1.38 15.65 -1.42
CA PRO A 547 0.81 14.37 -1.81
C PRO A 547 0.65 14.25 -3.34
N HIS A 548 0.45 13.02 -3.84
CA HIS A 548 0.41 12.67 -5.26
C HIS A 548 -1.02 12.39 -5.77
N PRO A 549 -1.79 13.41 -6.21
CA PRO A 549 -3.12 13.19 -6.79
C PRO A 549 -3.08 12.36 -8.09
N GLU A 550 -2.00 12.44 -8.86
CA GLU A 550 -1.77 11.72 -10.11
C GLU A 550 -1.48 10.23 -9.92
N ARG A 551 -1.13 9.81 -8.69
CA ARG A 551 -0.97 8.38 -8.37
C ARG A 551 -2.27 7.74 -7.94
N VAL A 552 -3.34 8.51 -7.75
CA VAL A 552 -4.66 8.06 -7.30
C VAL A 552 -5.80 8.74 -8.05
N PHE A 553 -5.60 9.08 -9.33
CA PHE A 553 -6.68 9.61 -10.16
C PHE A 553 -7.68 8.52 -10.56
N ARG A 554 -7.28 7.24 -10.55
CA ARG A 554 -8.17 6.09 -10.71
C ARG A 554 -8.52 5.51 -9.34
N THR A 555 -9.76 5.06 -9.17
CA THR A 555 -10.22 4.41 -7.92
C THR A 555 -9.32 3.23 -7.54
N LEU A 556 -9.05 2.34 -8.49
CA LEU A 556 -8.22 1.13 -8.29
C LEU A 556 -6.74 1.39 -7.98
N GLN A 557 -6.28 2.64 -7.99
CA GLN A 557 -4.94 3.00 -7.55
C GLN A 557 -4.87 3.35 -6.05
N HIS A 558 -6.03 3.48 -5.37
CA HIS A 558 -6.06 3.69 -3.94
C HIS A 558 -5.83 2.36 -3.20
N SER A 559 -5.01 2.39 -2.15
CA SER A 559 -4.84 1.23 -1.26
C SER A 559 -6.12 0.87 -0.50
N TRP A 560 -7.02 1.84 -0.30
CA TRP A 560 -8.36 1.68 0.24
C TRP A 560 -9.26 2.75 -0.37
N HIS A 561 -10.49 2.39 -0.70
CA HIS A 561 -11.52 3.31 -1.17
C HIS A 561 -12.92 2.80 -0.78
N PRO A 562 -13.94 3.69 -0.74
CA PRO A 562 -15.33 3.26 -0.65
C PRO A 562 -15.74 2.39 -1.85
N ASP A 563 -16.59 1.39 -1.61
CA ASP A 563 -17.02 0.41 -2.62
C ASP A 563 -17.85 1.05 -3.75
N GLU A 564 -18.53 2.17 -3.47
CA GLU A 564 -19.42 2.85 -4.41
C GLU A 564 -18.69 3.68 -5.49
N TRP A 565 -17.37 3.84 -5.38
CA TRP A 565 -16.62 4.61 -6.37
C TRP A 565 -16.55 3.89 -7.72
N GLY A 566 -16.76 4.66 -8.80
CA GLY A 566 -16.60 4.20 -10.17
C GLY A 566 -15.14 4.10 -10.61
N GLU A 567 -14.87 4.28 -11.91
CA GLU A 567 -13.50 4.22 -12.45
C GLU A 567 -12.60 5.35 -11.92
N ASP A 568 -13.16 6.56 -11.85
CA ASP A 568 -12.45 7.77 -11.47
C ASP A 568 -12.45 7.96 -9.95
N GLY A 569 -11.24 8.12 -9.41
CA GLY A 569 -11.06 8.59 -8.05
C GLY A 569 -11.34 10.10 -7.96
N PRO A 570 -11.57 10.62 -6.75
CA PRO A 570 -11.94 12.02 -6.56
C PRO A 570 -10.84 12.99 -7.02
N TRP A 571 -9.57 12.57 -7.00
CA TRP A 571 -8.44 13.39 -7.47
C TRP A 571 -8.41 13.61 -8.98
N MET A 572 -9.19 12.86 -9.77
CA MET A 572 -9.37 13.14 -11.20
C MET A 572 -9.96 14.54 -11.42
N ARG A 573 -10.75 15.05 -10.47
CA ARG A 573 -11.36 16.39 -10.52
C ARG A 573 -10.32 17.51 -10.62
N LEU A 574 -9.15 17.37 -10.00
CA LEU A 574 -8.09 18.37 -10.06
C LEU A 574 -7.64 18.64 -11.51
N PHE A 575 -7.41 17.57 -12.27
CA PHE A 575 -6.98 17.65 -13.66
C PHE A 575 -8.12 18.15 -14.58
N ARG A 576 -9.37 17.73 -14.30
CA ARG A 576 -10.55 18.22 -15.02
C ARG A 576 -10.77 19.72 -14.78
N ASN A 577 -10.59 20.20 -13.55
CA ASN A 577 -10.66 21.62 -13.23
C ASN A 577 -9.64 22.44 -14.01
N ALA A 578 -8.41 21.93 -14.17
CA ALA A 578 -7.42 22.56 -15.05
C ALA A 578 -7.95 22.71 -16.48
N ARG A 579 -8.59 21.66 -17.02
CA ARG A 579 -9.16 21.69 -18.38
C ARG A 579 -10.28 22.71 -18.51
N VAL A 580 -11.17 22.77 -17.51
CA VAL A 580 -12.30 23.72 -17.47
C VAL A 580 -11.79 25.16 -17.41
N TRP A 581 -10.77 25.42 -16.59
CA TRP A 581 -10.18 26.75 -16.44
C TRP A 581 -9.56 27.28 -17.74
N VAL A 582 -8.91 26.40 -18.52
CA VAL A 582 -8.32 26.75 -19.83
C VAL A 582 -9.36 27.05 -20.91
N GLY A 583 -10.54 26.41 -20.87
CA GLY A 583 -11.68 26.72 -21.77
C GLY A 583 -11.85 25.90 -23.05
#